data_AF-A0A1Y1ME60-F1
#
_entry.id   AF-A0A1Y1ME60-F1
#
_cell.length_a   1.000
_cell.length_b   1.000
_cell.length_c   1.000
_cell.angle_alpha   90.00
_cell.angle_beta   90.00
_cell.angle_gamma   90.00
#
_symmetry.space_group_name_H-M   'P 1'
#
loop_
_entity.id
_entity.type
_entity.pdbx_description
1 polymer ?
#
loop_
_entity_poly.entity_id
_entity_poly.type
_entity_poly.pdbx_seq_one_letter_code
_entity_poly.pdbx_strand_id
1 'polypeptide(L)'
;EAEVKRLVIVLPVNEINWVDRAKRVLEVNAFYHIRANSIELPAAQLQSIILKSNRPRYLNYGAVGYVIAHEITHGFSGKGSTFDKDGKLVDWWESSTKEKFKTKVQCMIDQYGNYSVPELGLNVW
;
A
#
# COMPACT_ATOMS: atom_id res chain seq x y z
N GLU A 1 18.26 13.56 22.17
CA GLU A 1 17.01 13.95 21.50
C GLU A 1 16.78 13.03 20.31
N ALA A 2 15.61 12.41 20.19
CA ALA A 2 15.32 11.45 19.13
C ALA A 2 14.92 12.18 17.86
N GLU A 3 15.78 12.12 16.83
CA GLU A 3 15.51 12.65 15.50
C GLU A 3 14.37 11.84 14.86
N VAL A 4 13.20 12.48 14.67
CA VAL A 4 12.04 11.86 14.01
C VAL A 4 12.35 11.75 12.53
N LYS A 5 12.84 10.58 12.11
CA LYS A 5 13.03 10.25 10.69
C LYS A 5 11.68 10.14 10.01
N ARG A 6 11.39 11.04 9.06
CA ARG A 6 10.20 10.99 8.21
C ARG A 6 10.61 10.65 6.78
N LEU A 7 9.93 9.69 6.16
CA LEU A 7 10.08 9.37 4.75
C LEU A 7 8.73 9.58 4.08
N VAL A 8 8.62 10.62 3.25
CA VAL A 8 7.47 10.82 2.38
C VAL A 8 7.94 10.61 0.95
N ILE A 9 7.44 9.58 0.28
CA ILE A 9 7.70 9.34 -1.15
C ILE A 9 6.52 9.94 -1.90
N VAL A 10 6.64 11.20 -2.29
CA VAL A 10 5.62 11.92 -3.08
C VAL A 10 5.92 11.72 -4.56
N LEU A 11 5.02 11.06 -5.28
CA LEU A 11 4.88 11.23 -6.74
C LEU A 11 4.00 12.49 -6.95
N PRO A 12 4.30 13.34 -7.94
CA PRO A 12 4.02 14.77 -7.86
C PRO A 12 2.52 15.07 -8.03
N VAL A 13 1.80 15.27 -6.92
CA VAL A 13 0.47 15.91 -6.91
C VAL A 13 0.42 16.91 -5.76
N ASN A 14 0.14 18.17 -6.11
CA ASN A 14 0.36 19.37 -5.29
C ASN A 14 -0.77 19.65 -4.28
N GLU A 15 -1.31 18.62 -3.62
CA GLU A 15 -2.47 18.73 -2.71
C GLU A 15 -2.21 18.10 -1.33
N ILE A 16 -1.11 18.47 -0.68
CA ILE A 16 -0.83 17.97 0.68
C ILE A 16 -1.44 18.92 1.72
N ASN A 17 -2.60 18.56 2.27
CA ASN A 17 -3.09 19.16 3.52
C ASN A 17 -2.32 18.57 4.72
N TRP A 18 -1.37 19.33 5.23
CA TRP A 18 -0.52 18.93 6.35
C TRP A 18 -1.28 18.68 7.66
N VAL A 19 -2.41 19.35 7.89
CA VAL A 19 -3.22 19.16 9.11
C VAL A 19 -3.86 17.78 9.12
N ASP A 20 -4.34 17.31 7.97
CA ASP A 20 -4.97 15.99 7.88
C ASP A 20 -3.94 14.86 7.94
N ARG A 21 -2.76 15.05 7.37
CA ARG A 21 -1.64 14.09 7.47
C ARG A 21 -1.07 14.04 8.89
N ALA A 22 -1.03 15.18 9.59
CA ALA A 22 -0.53 15.25 10.97
C ALA A 22 -1.30 14.33 11.93
N LYS A 23 -2.61 14.12 11.68
CA LYS A 23 -3.45 13.20 12.48
C LYS A 23 -2.94 11.76 12.46
N ARG A 24 -2.30 11.33 11.37
CA ARG A 24 -1.83 9.94 11.17
C ARG A 24 -0.39 9.68 11.60
N VAL A 25 0.35 10.70 12.04
CA VAL A 25 1.80 10.56 12.35
C VAL A 25 2.09 9.50 13.41
N LEU A 26 1.16 9.32 14.36
CA LEU A 26 1.27 8.36 15.46
C LEU A 26 0.64 6.98 15.13
N GLU A 27 0.10 6.79 13.94
CA GLU A 27 -0.48 5.52 13.53
C GLU A 27 0.61 4.52 13.13
N VAL A 28 0.48 3.29 13.61
CA VAL A 28 1.32 2.16 13.21
C VAL A 28 0.65 1.48 12.03
N ASN A 29 0.72 2.14 10.87
CA ASN A 29 0.13 1.66 9.61
C ASN A 29 0.84 2.28 8.38
N ALA A 30 0.38 1.97 7.17
CA ALA A 30 0.80 2.58 5.91
C ALA A 30 -0.43 2.77 4.99
N PHE A 31 -0.35 3.72 4.06
CA PHE A 31 -1.51 4.06 3.21
C PHE A 31 -1.15 4.46 1.79
N TYR A 32 -1.94 3.96 0.84
CA TYR A 32 -2.00 4.45 -0.53
C TYR A 32 -3.21 5.37 -0.75
N HIS A 33 -2.95 6.57 -1.26
CA HIS A 33 -3.96 7.59 -1.53
C HIS A 33 -4.22 7.71 -3.02
N ILE A 34 -5.21 6.97 -3.52
CA ILE A 34 -5.48 6.81 -4.95
C ILE A 34 -5.69 8.12 -5.72
N ARG A 35 -6.41 9.10 -5.14
CA ARG A 35 -6.66 10.40 -5.79
C ARG A 35 -5.42 11.28 -5.87
N ALA A 36 -4.49 11.11 -4.93
CA ALA A 36 -3.25 11.85 -4.88
C ALA A 36 -2.08 11.04 -5.47
N ASN A 37 -2.33 9.82 -5.96
CA ASN A 37 -1.34 8.84 -6.41
C ASN A 37 -0.08 8.83 -5.51
N SER A 38 -0.26 8.71 -4.20
CA SER A 38 0.81 8.88 -3.21
C SER A 38 0.78 7.84 -2.10
N ILE A 39 1.95 7.59 -1.51
CA ILE A 39 2.13 6.66 -0.40
C ILE A 39 2.48 7.46 0.85
N GLU A 40 1.82 7.13 1.95
CA GLU A 40 2.04 7.71 3.27
C GLU A 40 2.59 6.65 4.23
N LEU A 41 3.76 6.92 4.78
CA LEU A 41 4.39 6.13 5.84
C LEU A 41 4.54 6.99 7.10
N PRO A 42 3.59 6.91 8.04
CA PRO A 42 3.70 7.55 9.34
C PRO A 42 5.01 7.23 10.07
N ALA A 43 5.48 8.18 10.89
CA ALA A 43 6.69 8.00 11.67
C ALA A 43 6.57 6.85 12.69
N ALA A 44 5.38 6.66 13.27
CA ALA A 44 5.13 5.57 14.21
C ALA A 44 5.21 4.17 13.58
N GLN A 45 5.05 4.03 12.26
CA GLN A 45 5.28 2.77 11.55
C GLN A 45 6.77 2.43 11.42
N LEU A 46 7.66 3.43 11.42
CA LEU A 46 9.10 3.28 11.18
C LEU A 46 9.89 2.88 12.43
N GLN A 47 9.32 1.99 13.25
CA GLN A 47 9.97 1.44 14.44
C GLN A 47 11.08 0.44 14.09
N SER A 48 11.89 0.08 15.09
CA SER A 48 13.12 -0.71 14.88
C SER A 48 12.94 -2.11 14.25
N ILE A 49 11.75 -2.71 14.38
CA ILE A 49 11.39 -3.95 13.67
C ILE A 49 11.17 -3.69 12.18
N ILE A 50 10.58 -2.55 11.82
CA ILE A 50 10.23 -2.19 10.45
C ILE A 50 11.42 -1.56 9.71
N LEU A 51 12.12 -0.61 10.33
CA LEU A 51 13.28 0.07 9.76
C LEU A 51 14.34 0.32 10.83
N LYS A 52 15.57 -0.12 10.56
CA LYS A 52 16.74 0.20 11.40
C LYS A 52 17.98 0.34 10.53
N SER A 53 18.79 1.38 10.77
CA SER A 53 19.99 1.63 9.96
C SER A 53 21.15 0.69 10.28
N ASN A 54 21.23 0.17 11.51
CA ASN A 54 22.33 -0.66 11.99
C ASN A 54 22.06 -2.18 11.93
N ARG A 55 21.34 -2.65 10.90
CA ARG A 55 21.08 -4.08 10.69
C ARG A 55 21.29 -4.46 9.22
N PRO A 56 21.48 -5.75 8.91
CA PRO A 56 21.63 -6.19 7.53
C PRO A 56 20.48 -5.71 6.64
N ARG A 57 20.80 -5.21 5.44
CA ARG A 57 19.81 -4.57 4.56
C ARG A 57 18.65 -5.48 4.19
N TYR A 58 18.87 -6.79 4.06
CA TYR A 58 17.81 -7.74 3.73
C TYR A 58 16.65 -7.72 4.74
N LEU A 59 16.91 -7.41 6.02
CA LEU A 59 15.85 -7.24 7.02
C LEU A 59 15.00 -6.00 6.75
N ASN A 60 15.61 -4.90 6.28
CA ASN A 60 14.85 -3.72 5.87
C ASN A 60 14.06 -3.98 4.58
N TYR A 61 14.63 -4.71 3.61
CA TYR A 61 13.90 -5.09 2.40
C TYR A 61 12.68 -5.95 2.71
N GLY A 62 12.82 -6.96 3.59
CA GLY A 62 11.70 -7.82 3.99
C GLY A 62 10.66 -7.12 4.85
N ALA A 63 11.05 -6.06 5.58
CA ALA A 63 10.13 -5.30 6.44
C ALA A 63 9.60 -4.05 5.72
N VAL A 64 10.25 -2.89 5.87
CA VAL A 64 9.78 -1.64 5.25
C VAL A 64 9.72 -1.73 3.71
N GLY A 65 10.59 -2.52 3.08
CA GLY A 65 10.53 -2.72 1.62
C GLY A 65 9.24 -3.42 1.18
N TYR A 66 8.81 -4.45 1.92
CA TYR A 66 7.51 -5.09 1.70
C TYR A 66 6.35 -4.10 1.89
N VAL A 67 6.38 -3.30 2.97
CA VAL A 67 5.32 -2.30 3.24
C VAL A 67 5.24 -1.29 2.10
N ILE A 68 6.37 -0.74 1.65
CA ILE A 68 6.39 0.18 0.50
C ILE A 68 5.82 -0.50 -0.76
N ALA A 69 6.23 -1.74 -1.04
CA ALA A 69 5.75 -2.47 -2.21
C ALA A 69 4.24 -2.78 -2.13
N HIS A 70 3.73 -3.07 -0.94
CA HIS A 70 2.30 -3.27 -0.68
C HIS A 70 1.50 -2.01 -1.06
N GLU A 71 1.93 -0.84 -0.56
CA GLU A 71 1.26 0.43 -0.86
C GLU A 71 1.37 0.82 -2.35
N ILE A 72 2.50 0.54 -3.01
CA ILE A 72 2.61 0.71 -4.47
C ILE A 72 1.57 -0.16 -5.20
N THR A 73 1.41 -1.41 -4.76
CA THR A 73 0.51 -2.38 -5.40
C THR A 73 -0.96 -1.98 -5.27
N HIS A 74 -1.34 -1.20 -4.24
CA HIS A 74 -2.69 -0.64 -4.16
C HIS A 74 -3.06 0.23 -5.36
N GLY A 75 -2.10 0.93 -5.99
CA GLY A 75 -2.30 1.67 -7.24
C GLY A 75 -2.63 0.80 -8.45
N PHE A 76 -2.37 -0.50 -8.37
CA PHE A 76 -2.65 -1.47 -9.44
C PHE A 76 -3.64 -2.57 -9.01
N SER A 77 -4.23 -2.44 -7.83
CA SER A 77 -5.30 -3.33 -7.34
C SER A 77 -6.56 -3.21 -8.19
N GLY A 78 -7.57 -4.07 -7.99
CA GLY A 78 -8.82 -3.99 -8.77
C GLY A 78 -9.52 -2.63 -8.74
N LYS A 79 -9.38 -1.88 -7.64
CA LYS A 79 -9.81 -0.46 -7.57
C LYS A 79 -8.74 0.48 -8.13
N GLY A 80 -7.49 0.27 -7.73
CA GLY A 80 -6.32 1.07 -8.15
C GLY A 80 -6.20 1.23 -9.65
N SER A 81 -6.31 0.12 -10.37
CA SER A 81 -6.11 0.03 -11.82
C SER A 81 -7.10 0.84 -12.65
N THR A 82 -8.16 1.40 -12.05
CA THR A 82 -9.14 2.25 -12.72
C THR A 82 -8.79 3.74 -12.65
N PHE A 83 -7.69 4.09 -11.97
CA PHE A 83 -7.21 5.46 -11.82
C PHE A 83 -5.90 5.65 -12.56
N ASP A 84 -5.77 6.76 -13.29
CA ASP A 84 -4.53 7.14 -13.96
C ASP A 84 -3.51 7.74 -12.98
N LYS A 85 -2.35 8.16 -13.51
CA LYS A 85 -1.25 8.74 -12.75
C LYS A 85 -1.62 10.03 -11.98
N ASP A 86 -2.68 10.71 -12.39
CA ASP A 86 -3.14 11.97 -11.79
C ASP A 86 -4.32 11.72 -10.83
N GLY A 87 -4.65 10.45 -10.54
CA GLY A 87 -5.72 10.07 -9.64
C GLY A 87 -7.12 10.30 -10.23
N LYS A 88 -7.24 10.31 -11.57
CA LYS A 88 -8.52 10.43 -12.28
C LYS A 88 -9.02 9.06 -12.71
N LEU A 89 -10.33 8.84 -12.57
CA LEU A 89 -10.99 7.62 -13.04
C LEU A 89 -10.98 7.60 -14.58
N VAL A 90 -10.15 6.72 -15.16
CA VAL A 90 -9.94 6.58 -16.60
C VAL A 90 -9.66 5.11 -16.89
N ASP A 91 -10.23 4.56 -17.96
CA ASP A 91 -9.82 3.24 -18.46
C ASP A 91 -8.58 3.42 -19.34
N TRP A 92 -7.41 3.25 -18.75
CA TRP A 92 -6.11 3.47 -19.40
C TRP A 92 -5.44 2.16 -19.84
N TRP A 93 -6.11 1.02 -19.66
CA TRP A 93 -5.62 -0.28 -20.11
C TRP A 93 -6.20 -0.68 -21.45
N GLU A 94 -5.37 -1.36 -22.24
CA GLU A 94 -5.88 -2.12 -23.37
C GLU A 94 -6.82 -3.23 -22.87
N SER A 95 -7.90 -3.51 -23.61
CA SER A 95 -8.89 -4.53 -23.25
C SER A 95 -8.25 -5.90 -23.01
N SER A 96 -7.24 -6.27 -23.79
CA SER A 96 -6.51 -7.54 -23.65
C SER A 96 -5.76 -7.65 -22.32
N THR A 97 -5.20 -6.54 -21.82
CA THR A 97 -4.51 -6.47 -20.51
C THR A 97 -5.51 -6.57 -19.37
N LYS A 98 -6.67 -5.89 -19.50
CA LYS A 98 -7.74 -5.91 -18.52
C LYS A 98 -8.32 -7.30 -18.30
N GLU A 99 -8.54 -8.05 -19.37
CA GLU A 99 -9.03 -9.44 -19.25
C GLU A 99 -8.00 -10.35 -18.58
N LYS A 100 -6.71 -10.27 -18.96
CA LYS A 100 -5.64 -11.05 -18.30
C LYS A 100 -5.51 -10.71 -16.81
N PHE A 101 -5.69 -9.45 -16.45
CA PHE A 101 -5.69 -9.03 -15.05
C PHE A 101 -6.86 -9.61 -14.28
N LYS A 102 -8.09 -9.55 -14.83
CA LYS A 102 -9.28 -10.17 -14.20
C LYS A 102 -9.07 -11.66 -13.95
N THR A 103 -8.48 -12.39 -14.91
CA THR A 103 -8.15 -13.81 -14.72
C THR A 103 -7.20 -14.03 -13.54
N LYS A 104 -6.16 -13.19 -13.39
CA LYS A 104 -5.23 -13.28 -12.26
C LYS A 104 -5.87 -12.90 -10.93
N VAL A 105 -6.75 -11.91 -10.93
CA VAL A 105 -7.54 -11.52 -9.74
C VAL A 105 -8.45 -12.67 -9.31
N GLN A 106 -9.11 -13.34 -10.25
CA GLN A 106 -10.00 -14.46 -9.95
C GLN A 106 -9.25 -15.60 -9.23
N CYS A 107 -8.03 -15.92 -9.65
CA CYS A 107 -7.19 -16.91 -8.98
C CYS A 107 -6.96 -16.58 -7.48
N MET A 108 -6.76 -15.30 -7.15
CA MET A 108 -6.61 -14.87 -5.76
C MET A 108 -7.94 -14.94 -5.00
N ILE A 109 -9.06 -14.56 -5.63
CA ILE A 109 -10.40 -14.71 -5.03
C ILE A 109 -10.65 -16.18 -4.68
N ASP A 110 -10.40 -17.09 -5.62
CA ASP A 110 -10.61 -18.53 -5.42
C ASP A 110 -9.68 -19.10 -4.35
N GLN A 111 -8.43 -18.64 -4.29
CA GLN A 111 -7.48 -19.06 -3.26
C GLN A 111 -7.95 -18.65 -1.86
N TYR A 112 -8.24 -17.36 -1.65
CA TYR A 112 -8.58 -16.85 -0.33
C TYR A 112 -10.01 -17.20 0.10
N GLY A 113 -10.93 -17.38 -0.85
CA GLY A 113 -12.29 -17.88 -0.59
C GLY A 113 -12.34 -19.32 -0.08
N ASN A 114 -11.29 -20.11 -0.32
CA ASN A 114 -11.15 -21.47 0.20
C ASN A 114 -10.46 -21.55 1.57
N TYR A 115 -10.04 -20.42 2.15
CA TYR A 115 -9.52 -20.40 3.52
C TYR A 115 -10.65 -20.26 4.54
N SER A 116 -10.64 -21.16 5.52
CA SER A 116 -11.48 -21.09 6.71
C SER A 116 -10.64 -20.71 7.93
N VAL A 117 -11.24 -19.98 8.87
CA VAL A 117 -10.72 -19.76 10.23
C VAL A 117 -11.43 -20.77 11.14
N PRO A 118 -10.81 -21.92 11.46
CA PRO A 118 -11.48 -23.01 12.15
C PRO A 118 -12.04 -22.61 13.51
N GLU A 119 -11.34 -21.72 14.22
CA GLU A 119 -11.71 -21.21 15.54
C GLU A 119 -13.00 -20.39 15.52
N LEU A 120 -13.33 -19.79 14.37
CA LEU A 120 -14.53 -18.98 14.18
C LEU A 120 -15.62 -19.71 13.39
N GLY A 121 -15.29 -20.84 12.75
CA GLY A 121 -16.20 -21.54 11.83
C GLY A 121 -16.59 -20.70 10.61
N LEU A 122 -15.79 -19.69 10.28
CA LEU A 122 -16.05 -18.73 9.20
C LEU A 122 -15.03 -18.89 8.07
N ASN A 123 -15.48 -18.68 6.84
CA ASN A 123 -14.56 -18.47 5.73
C ASN A 123 -13.98 -17.05 5.79
N VAL A 124 -12.74 -16.90 5.32
CA VAL A 124 -12.03 -15.61 5.29
C VAL A 124 -12.70 -14.61 4.33
N TRP A 125 -13.50 -15.11 3.39
CA TRP A 125 -14.22 -14.35 2.37
C TRP A 125 -15.69 -14.74 2.28
#